data_AF-A0AAV8WXA9-F1
#
_entry.id   AF-A0AAV8WXA9-F1
#
_cell.length_a   1.000
_cell.length_b   1.000
_cell.length_c   1.000
_cell.angle_alpha   90.00
_cell.angle_beta   90.00
_cell.angle_gamma   90.00
#
_symmetry.space_group_name_H-M   'P 1'
#
loop_
_entity.id
_entity.type
_entity.pdbx_description
1 polymer ?
#
loop_
_entity_poly.entity_id
_entity_poly.type
_entity_poly.pdbx_seq_one_letter_code
_entity_poly.pdbx_strand_id
1 'polypeptide(L)' 'MTVNRLCHKLLSKWLALDDFDSMFREANHNVLAPYGRITLHVFWELNYDFLPNYVYNAATNRYVHIVL' A
#
# COMPACT_ATOMS: atom_id res chain seq x y z
N MET A 1 3.50 -2.52 -6.31
CA MET A 1 2.47 -2.55 -7.38
C MET A 1 3.06 -2.50 -8.79
N THR A 2 4.25 -1.91 -9.01
CA THR A 2 4.86 -1.75 -10.34
C THR A 2 5.08 -3.06 -11.10
N VAL A 3 5.48 -4.13 -10.41
CA VAL A 3 5.68 -5.46 -11.02
C VAL A 3 4.34 -6.06 -11.48
N ASN A 4 3.27 -5.95 -10.67
CA ASN A 4 1.94 -6.42 -11.04
C ASN A 4 1.38 -5.64 -12.24
N ARG A 5 1.62 -4.32 -12.29
CA ARG A 5 1.23 -3.49 -13.44
C ARG A 5 2.00 -3.88 -14.71
N LEU A 6 3.29 -4.20 -14.59
CA LEU A 6 4.08 -4.70 -15.72
C LEU A 6 3.58 -6.07 -16.20
N CYS A 7 3.27 -6.97 -15.28
CA CYS A 7 2.68 -8.27 -15.59
C CYS A 7 1.36 -8.12 -16.36
N HIS A 8 0.44 -7.28 -15.86
CA HIS A 8 -0.82 -6.97 -16.54
C HIS A 8 -0.61 -6.41 -17.95
N LYS A 9 0.35 -5.49 -18.13
CA LYS A 9 0.70 -4.93 -19.44
C LYS A 9 1.21 -5.99 -20.44
N LEU A 10 1.93 -7.00 -19.96
CA LEU A 10 2.46 -8.07 -20.82
C LEU A 10 1.37 -9.08 -21.19
N LEU A 11 0.51 -9.45 -20.24
CA LEU A 11 -0.59 -10.39 -20.44
C LEU A 11 -1.72 -9.80 -21.30
N SER A 12 -2.00 -8.50 -21.14
CA SER A 12 -3.03 -7.78 -21.91
C SER A 12 -2.75 -7.72 -23.42
N LYS A 13 -1.54 -8.11 -23.87
CA LYS A 13 -1.22 -8.23 -25.30
C LYS A 13 -1.88 -9.44 -25.96
N TRP A 14 -2.19 -10.46 -25.17
CA TRP A 14 -2.65 -11.77 -25.66
C TRP A 14 -4.00 -12.17 -25.06
N LEU A 15 -4.41 -11.52 -23.97
CA LEU A 15 -5.62 -11.81 -23.22
C LEU A 15 -6.41 -10.52 -23.02
N ALA A 16 -7.74 -10.58 -23.14
CA ALA A 16 -8.61 -9.48 -22.74
C ALA A 16 -8.73 -9.50 -21.21
N LEU A 17 -8.05 -8.57 -20.54
CA LEU A 17 -8.11 -8.38 -19.09
C LEU A 17 -8.83 -7.06 -18.79
N ASP A 18 -9.52 -7.01 -17.64
CA ASP A 18 -10.07 -5.77 -17.10
C ASP A 18 -8.95 -4.76 -16.82
N ASP A 19 -9.32 -3.48 -16.80
CA ASP A 19 -8.36 -2.42 -16.52
C ASP A 19 -7.65 -2.64 -15.18
N PHE A 20 -6.33 -2.47 -15.18
CA PHE A 20 -5.51 -2.75 -14.00
C PHE A 20 -5.94 -1.93 -12.78
N ASP A 21 -6.34 -0.67 -12.96
CA ASP A 21 -6.75 0.17 -11.84
C ASP A 21 -8.12 -0.27 -11.29
N SER A 22 -8.99 -0.84 -12.14
CA SER A 22 -10.25 -1.46 -11.70
C SER A 22 -9.99 -2.72 -10.87
N MET A 23 -9.15 -3.63 -11.37
CA MET A 23 -8.71 -4.82 -10.63
C MET A 23 -8.02 -4.47 -9.31
N PHE A 24 -7.19 -3.42 -9.32
CA PHE A 24 -6.47 -2.97 -8.13
C PHE A 24 -7.42 -2.38 -7.08
N ARG A 25 -8.39 -1.56 -7.50
CA ARG A 25 -9.41 -1.01 -6.59
C ARG A 25 -10.26 -2.10 -5.98
N GLU A 26 -10.66 -3.09 -6.76
CA GLU A 26 -11.44 -4.24 -6.28
C GLU A 26 -10.64 -5.03 -5.24
N ALA A 27 -9.39 -5.40 -5.55
CA ALA A 27 -8.52 -6.11 -4.60
C ALA A 27 -8.24 -5.30 -3.32
N ASN A 28 -8.14 -3.98 -3.44
CA ASN A 28 -8.00 -3.07 -2.30
C ASN A 28 -9.33 -2.83 -1.55
N HIS A 29 -10.43 -3.45 -1.98
CA HIS A 29 -11.80 -3.21 -1.50
C HIS A 29 -12.20 -1.72 -1.51
N ASN A 30 -11.61 -0.94 -2.43
CA ASN A 30 -11.78 0.50 -2.57
C ASN A 30 -12.79 0.85 -3.69
N VAL A 31 -13.75 -0.05 -3.94
CA VAL A 31 -14.83 0.12 -4.93
C VAL A 31 -16.12 0.53 -4.22
N LEU A 32 -16.46 -0.14 -3.12
CA LEU A 32 -17.67 0.11 -2.33
C LEU A 32 -17.41 0.92 -1.06
N ALA A 33 -16.14 1.04 -0.64
CA ALA A 33 -15.72 1.77 0.54
C ALA A 33 -14.81 2.95 0.17
N PRO A 34 -14.91 4.09 0.88
CA PRO A 34 -14.10 5.28 0.60
C PRO A 34 -12.61 5.11 0.97
N TYR A 35 -12.30 4.12 1.82
CA TYR A 35 -10.94 3.79 2.22
C TYR A 35 -10.67 2.31 1.98
N GLY A 36 -9.68 2.04 1.13
CA GLY A 36 -9.25 0.68 0.83
C GLY A 36 -8.44 0.07 1.97
N ARG A 37 -8.23 -1.24 1.87
CA ARG A 37 -7.48 -2.06 2.83
C ARG A 37 -6.07 -1.50 3.10
N ILE A 38 -5.38 -1.01 2.08
CA ILE A 38 -4.05 -0.41 2.22
C ILE A 38 -4.10 0.81 3.13
N THR A 39 -5.05 1.73 2.90
CA THR A 39 -5.17 2.96 3.71
C THR A 39 -5.52 2.64 5.15
N LEU A 40 -6.47 1.72 5.37
CA LEU A 40 -6.86 1.28 6.71
C LEU A 40 -5.71 0.59 7.43
N HIS A 41 -4.94 -0.26 6.73
CA HIS A 41 -3.79 -0.93 7.32
C HIS A 41 -2.68 0.05 7.67
N VAL A 42 -2.37 1.02 6.81
CA VAL A 42 -1.38 2.08 7.13
C VAL A 42 -1.81 2.86 8.37
N PHE A 43 -3.08 3.24 8.47
CA PHE A 43 -3.59 3.94 9.66
C PHE A 43 -3.47 3.05 10.92
N TRP A 44 -3.78 1.77 10.80
CA TRP A 44 -3.62 0.81 11.90
C TRP A 44 -2.18 0.72 12.39
N GLU A 45 -1.22 0.49 11.48
CA GLU A 45 0.21 0.42 11.83
C GLU A 45 0.73 1.75 12.39
N LEU A 46 0.23 2.87 11.89
CA LEU A 46 0.58 4.17 12.45
C LEU A 46 0.20 4.29 13.93
N ASN A 47 -1.01 3.84 14.29
CA ASN A 47 -1.52 3.95 15.66
C ASN A 47 -0.87 2.95 16.61
N TYR A 48 -0.71 1.69 16.17
CA TYR A 48 -0.29 0.61 17.06
C TYR A 48 1.22 0.38 17.11
N ASP A 49 1.96 0.74 16.07
CA ASP A 49 3.40 0.50 15.99
C ASP A 49 4.20 1.80 15.84
N PHE A 50 3.91 2.59 14.81
CA PHE A 50 4.74 3.75 14.47
C PHE A 50 4.80 4.80 15.59
N LEU A 51 3.65 5.26 16.08
CA LEU A 51 3.59 6.29 17.12
C LEU A 51 4.24 5.87 18.45
N PRO A 52 4.00 4.66 18.99
CA PRO A 52 4.63 4.26 20.25
C PRO A 52 6.08 3.82 20.11
N ASN A 53 6.47 3.20 18.98
CA ASN A 53 7.75 2.48 18.88
C ASN A 53 8.80 3.19 18.03
N TYR A 54 8.51 4.30 17.36
CA TYR A 54 9.49 4.99 16.52
C TYR A 54 9.86 6.38 17.03
N VAL A 55 11.17 6.68 17.01
CA VAL A 55 11.72 8.00 17.35
C VAL A 55 12.26 8.67 16.09
N TYR A 56 11.96 9.96 15.94
CA TYR A 56 12.44 10.75 14.83
C TYR A 56 13.87 11.25 15.05
N ASN A 57 14.76 10.97 14.09
CA ASN A 57 16.10 11.53 14.03
C ASN A 57 16.15 12.68 13.00
N ALA A 58 16.19 13.91 13.50
CA ALA A 58 16.21 15.12 12.68
C ALA A 58 17.49 15.31 11.85
N ALA A 59 18.63 14.74 12.28
CA ALA A 59 19.89 14.86 11.54
C ALA A 59 19.91 13.99 10.28
N THR A 60 19.13 12.90 10.27
CA THR A 60 19.08 11.95 9.13
C THR A 60 17.74 11.94 8.42
N ASN A 61 16.74 12.67 8.92
CA ASN A 61 15.34 12.67 8.47
C ASN A 61 14.73 11.26 8.41
N ARG A 62 15.03 10.43 9.42
CA ARG A 62 14.56 9.03 9.50
C ARG A 62 13.94 8.74 10.85
N TYR A 63 12.92 7.87 10.83
CA TYR A 63 12.35 7.28 12.03
C TYR A 63 13.06 5.95 12.31
N VAL A 64 13.42 5.71 13.57
CA VAL A 64 14.12 4.49 13.99
C VAL A 64 13.34 3.84 15.12
N HIS A 65 13.24 2.51 15.09
CA HIS A 65 12.57 1.74 16.13
C HIS A 65 13.32 1.88 17.45
N ILE A 66 12.58 2.05 18.54
CA ILE A 66 13.13 2.02 19.89
C ILE A 66 13.55 0.59 20.17
N VAL A 67 14.85 0.34 20.30
CA VAL A 67 15.36 -0.94 20.79
C VAL A 67 15.40 -0.80 22.32
N LEU A 68 14.53 -1.55 23.01
CA LEU A 68 14.63 -1.74 24.46
C LEU A 68 15.82 -2.66 24.79
#